data_AF-D7AWE4-F1
#
_entry.id   AF-D7AWE4-F1
#
_cell.length_a   1.000
_cell.length_b   1.000
_cell.length_c   1.000
_cell.angle_alpha   90.00
_cell.angle_beta   90.00
_cell.angle_gamma   90.00
#
_symmetry.space_group_name_H-M   'P 1'
#
loop_
_entity.id
_entity.type
_entity.pdbx_description
1 polymer ?
#
loop_
_entity_poly.entity_id
_entity_poly.type
_entity_poly.pdbx_seq_one_letter_code
_entity_poly.pdbx_strand_id
1 'polypeptide(L)'
;MLALGALAFLGFAVTACAPEPGTVQAEATEQDALPPLGADGQAPSEDLSLEEAAPFLEAQGYFPAEGDLNGYEVGYLPDDVGGTPYDLDHTALAAAQGHVVPDLHEVERSWLADTVQVDYLVDDNDQVMPEREAVAVSALYVSVMRRDDLADADAYYELLGSTLEEEFPDSPARELPDGDGHYNGSTAVFCPEPGVIVWLSYVDDAYWEEVEASEDLTAEGDPGEVLRIVEGITPA
;
A
#
# COMPACT_ATOMS: atom_id res chain seq x y z
N MET A 1 18.32 0.52 -13.22
CA MET A 1 17.85 1.40 -12.14
C MET A 1 16.45 1.82 -12.54
N LEU A 2 15.49 0.98 -12.19
CA LEU A 2 14.07 1.25 -12.40
C LEU A 2 13.61 2.15 -11.27
N ALA A 3 13.10 3.32 -11.64
CA ALA A 3 12.38 4.20 -10.74
C ALA A 3 11.06 3.49 -10.40
N LEU A 4 10.95 2.98 -9.18
CA LEU A 4 9.67 2.60 -8.61
C LEU A 4 8.83 3.89 -8.54
N GLY A 5 7.64 3.83 -9.13
CA GLY A 5 6.74 4.98 -9.24
C GLY A 5 6.35 5.50 -7.87
N ALA A 6 6.91 6.64 -7.51
CA ALA A 6 6.47 7.45 -6.39
C ALA A 6 4.99 7.82 -6.59
N LEU A 7 4.13 7.40 -5.66
CA LEU A 7 2.80 7.96 -5.48
C LEU A 7 2.98 9.44 -5.07
N ALA A 8 2.71 10.33 -6.01
CA ALA A 8 2.84 11.77 -5.82
C ALA A 8 1.69 12.31 -4.96
N PHE A 9 1.92 12.54 -3.67
CA PHE A 9 1.06 13.41 -2.86
C PHE A 9 1.52 14.86 -2.94
N LEU A 10 0.65 15.70 -3.51
CA LEU A 10 0.82 17.14 -3.62
C LEU A 10 1.07 17.80 -2.25
N GLY A 11 2.24 18.42 -2.10
CA GLY A 11 2.55 19.29 -0.98
C GLY A 11 1.79 20.63 -1.01
N PHE A 12 1.52 21.19 0.16
CA PHE A 12 1.37 22.64 0.34
C PHE A 12 1.93 23.12 1.68
N ALA A 13 2.76 24.16 1.57
CA ALA A 13 3.44 24.86 2.64
C ALA A 13 2.49 25.63 3.56
N VAL A 14 2.68 25.51 4.87
CA VAL A 14 2.11 26.44 5.86
C VAL A 14 3.21 27.40 6.30
N THR A 15 3.17 28.62 5.77
CA THR A 15 3.90 29.75 6.33
C THR A 15 3.15 30.28 7.55
N ALA A 16 3.76 30.20 8.73
CA ALA A 16 3.33 30.96 9.89
C ALA A 16 4.56 31.59 10.58
N CYS A 17 4.64 32.92 10.53
CA CYS A 17 5.63 33.72 11.23
C CYS A 17 5.15 34.15 12.62
N ALA A 18 6.14 34.22 13.54
CA ALA A 18 6.29 35.09 14.72
C ALA A 18 6.02 34.48 16.12
N PRO A 19 6.61 35.05 17.20
CA PRO A 19 8.04 35.02 17.56
C PRO A 19 8.29 34.49 19.00
N GLU A 20 9.56 34.14 19.31
CA GLU A 20 10.04 33.60 20.61
C GLU A 20 9.78 34.50 21.83
N PRO A 21 9.75 33.93 23.06
CA PRO A 21 10.97 34.03 23.88
C PRO A 21 11.22 32.83 24.83
N GLY A 22 12.50 32.54 25.11
CA GLY A 22 12.91 31.97 26.40
C GLY A 22 13.87 30.79 26.34
N THR A 23 15.15 31.09 26.46
CA THR A 23 16.29 30.16 26.54
C THR A 23 16.15 29.14 27.66
N VAL A 24 16.29 27.85 27.33
CA VAL A 24 16.90 26.84 28.21
C VAL A 24 17.95 26.13 27.36
N GLN A 25 19.24 26.38 27.66
CA GLN A 25 20.32 25.53 27.17
C GLN A 25 20.12 24.15 27.78
N ALA A 26 19.44 23.27 27.06
CA ALA A 26 19.59 21.84 27.24
C ALA A 26 20.86 21.45 26.46
N GLU A 27 21.87 20.96 27.17
CA GLU A 27 22.92 20.14 26.58
C GLU A 27 22.23 18.89 26.00
N ALA A 28 21.98 18.89 24.70
CA ALA A 28 21.59 17.70 23.95
C ALA A 28 22.84 17.20 23.22
N THR A 29 23.36 16.10 23.75
CA THR A 29 23.89 14.92 23.05
C THR A 29 24.29 15.09 21.58
N GLU A 30 25.49 14.57 21.23
CA GLU A 30 25.97 14.33 19.87
C GLU A 30 24.81 14.32 18.85
N GLN A 31 24.73 15.35 18.01
CA GLN A 31 24.00 15.22 16.76
C GLN A 31 24.65 14.05 16.05
N ASP A 32 24.02 12.87 16.10
CA ASP A 32 24.34 11.79 15.18
C ASP A 32 24.22 12.41 13.79
N ALA A 33 25.37 12.61 13.16
CA ALA A 33 25.43 13.19 11.83
C ALA A 33 24.62 12.27 10.92
N LEU A 34 23.64 12.83 10.21
CA LEU A 34 22.82 12.06 9.26
C LEU A 34 23.73 11.33 8.26
N PRO A 35 23.38 10.09 7.86
CA PRO A 35 24.17 9.36 6.90
C PRO A 35 24.25 10.12 5.57
N PRO A 36 25.37 10.06 4.85
CA PRO A 36 25.43 10.58 3.49
C PRO A 36 24.55 9.74 2.57
N LEU A 37 24.11 10.30 1.44
CA LEU A 37 23.46 9.55 0.37
C LEU A 37 24.27 8.31 -0.04
N GLY A 38 23.56 7.30 -0.55
CA GLY A 38 24.15 6.13 -1.20
C GLY A 38 25.07 6.52 -2.36
N ALA A 39 25.98 5.62 -2.73
CA ALA A 39 26.93 5.86 -3.83
C ALA A 39 26.23 6.02 -5.20
N ASP A 40 24.99 5.55 -5.30
CA ASP A 40 24.07 5.67 -6.42
C ASP A 40 23.14 6.90 -6.33
N GLY A 41 23.27 7.71 -5.27
CA GLY A 41 22.44 8.88 -5.01
C GLY A 41 21.10 8.56 -4.34
N GLN A 42 20.85 7.30 -3.98
CA GLN A 42 19.63 6.91 -3.28
C GLN A 42 19.67 7.25 -1.79
N ALA A 43 18.49 7.33 -1.20
CA ALA A 43 18.32 7.41 0.24
C ALA A 43 19.09 6.27 0.95
N PRO A 44 19.80 6.56 2.05
CA PRO A 44 20.34 5.52 2.90
C PRO A 44 19.23 4.62 3.42
N SER A 45 19.53 3.33 3.50
CA SER A 45 18.55 2.30 3.82
C SER A 45 19.12 1.27 4.77
N GLU A 46 18.25 0.66 5.57
CA GLU A 46 18.56 -0.37 6.54
C GLU A 46 17.47 -1.45 6.53
N ASP A 47 17.87 -2.72 6.50
CA ASP A 47 16.95 -3.84 6.73
C ASP A 47 16.76 -4.03 8.23
N LEU A 48 15.54 -3.82 8.71
CA LEU A 48 15.15 -4.00 10.11
C LEU A 48 14.20 -5.19 10.24
N SER A 49 14.24 -5.90 11.37
CA SER A 49 13.17 -6.86 11.68
C SER A 49 11.82 -6.15 11.87
N LEU A 50 10.70 -6.86 11.74
CA LEU A 50 9.36 -6.28 11.98
C LEU A 50 9.22 -5.63 13.37
N GLU A 51 9.85 -6.20 14.40
CA GLU A 51 9.84 -5.62 15.76
C GLU A 51 10.60 -4.27 15.81
N GLU A 52 11.73 -4.18 15.12
CA GLU A 52 12.53 -2.96 15.04
C GLU A 52 11.90 -1.90 14.11
N ALA A 53 11.22 -2.34 13.06
CA ALA A 53 10.53 -1.50 12.09
C ALA A 53 9.16 -0.99 12.58
N ALA A 54 8.59 -1.60 13.63
CA ALA A 54 7.25 -1.29 14.13
C ALA A 54 6.96 0.22 14.31
N PRO A 55 7.86 1.04 14.90
CA PRO A 55 7.58 2.48 15.04
C PRO A 55 7.42 3.23 13.72
N PHE A 56 8.10 2.79 12.66
CA PHE A 56 8.01 3.40 11.33
C PHE A 56 6.76 2.94 10.58
N LEU A 57 6.41 1.65 10.71
CA LEU A 57 5.16 1.09 10.21
C LEU A 57 3.94 1.76 10.88
N GLU A 58 3.95 1.90 12.20
CA GLU A 58 2.89 2.58 12.96
C GLU A 58 2.73 4.05 12.55
N ALA A 59 3.83 4.75 12.26
CA ALA A 59 3.79 6.14 11.79
C ALA A 59 3.12 6.27 10.41
N GLN A 60 3.11 5.20 9.61
CA GLN A 60 2.43 5.10 8.33
C GLN A 60 1.02 4.50 8.45
N GLY A 61 0.56 4.16 9.65
CA GLY A 61 -0.77 3.61 9.90
C GLY A 61 -0.88 2.08 9.85
N TYR A 62 0.24 1.37 9.66
CA TYR A 62 0.28 -0.09 9.70
C TYR A 62 0.26 -0.60 11.14
N PHE A 63 -0.49 -1.67 11.38
CA PHE A 63 -0.52 -2.40 12.65
C PHE A 63 -0.61 -3.91 12.39
N PRO A 64 -0.10 -4.77 13.28
CA PRO A 64 -0.26 -6.21 13.14
C PRO A 64 -1.74 -6.59 12.99
N ALA A 65 -2.06 -7.43 12.01
CA ALA A 65 -3.45 -7.80 11.75
C ALA A 65 -4.06 -8.58 12.92
N GLU A 66 -5.26 -8.17 13.36
CA GLU A 66 -5.99 -8.80 14.45
C GLU A 66 -7.35 -9.33 13.95
N GLY A 67 -7.43 -10.63 13.68
CA GLY A 67 -8.70 -11.28 13.30
C GLY A 67 -9.05 -11.13 11.80
N ASP A 68 -10.33 -10.99 11.52
CA ASP A 68 -10.84 -10.80 10.16
C ASP A 68 -10.46 -9.42 9.59
N LEU A 69 -10.41 -9.33 8.26
CA LEU A 69 -10.20 -8.09 7.53
C LEU A 69 -11.55 -7.42 7.30
N ASN A 70 -11.94 -6.53 8.22
CA ASN A 70 -13.17 -5.73 8.11
C ASN A 70 -14.42 -6.59 7.80
N GLY A 71 -14.55 -7.75 8.46
CA GLY A 71 -15.63 -8.73 8.30
C GLY A 71 -15.36 -9.86 7.30
N TYR A 72 -14.15 -9.95 6.74
CA TYR A 72 -13.78 -10.99 5.76
C TYR A 72 -12.55 -11.80 6.19
N GLU A 73 -12.61 -13.12 6.01
CA GLU A 73 -11.47 -14.02 6.12
C GLU A 73 -10.77 -14.12 4.76
N VAL A 74 -9.43 -14.07 4.76
CA VAL A 74 -8.60 -14.42 3.59
C VAL A 74 -8.11 -15.85 3.79
N GLY A 75 -8.87 -16.81 3.26
CA GLY A 75 -8.70 -18.24 3.53
C GLY A 75 -7.66 -18.94 2.64
N TYR A 76 -7.22 -18.30 1.57
CA TYR A 76 -6.19 -18.81 0.65
C TYR A 76 -5.08 -17.78 0.48
N LEU A 77 -3.83 -18.24 0.60
CA LEU A 77 -2.63 -17.48 0.28
C LEU A 77 -1.80 -18.31 -0.70
N PRO A 78 -1.34 -17.73 -1.82
CA PRO A 78 -0.35 -18.36 -2.69
C PRO A 78 0.94 -18.74 -1.93
N ASP A 79 1.65 -19.76 -2.41
CA ASP A 79 2.84 -20.31 -1.73
C ASP A 79 4.02 -19.31 -1.63
N ASP A 80 4.09 -18.35 -2.54
CA ASP A 80 5.06 -17.26 -2.59
C ASP A 80 4.69 -16.06 -1.70
N VAL A 81 3.42 -15.97 -1.26
CA VAL A 81 2.96 -14.99 -0.28
C VAL A 81 3.33 -15.49 1.12
N GLY A 82 4.55 -15.14 1.54
CA GLY A 82 5.04 -15.33 2.90
C GLY A 82 4.87 -14.09 3.77
N GLY A 83 5.17 -14.22 5.06
CA GLY A 83 5.25 -13.09 5.99
C GLY A 83 4.18 -13.05 7.08
N THR A 84 4.21 -11.96 7.84
CA THR A 84 3.28 -11.68 8.92
C THR A 84 2.21 -10.70 8.42
N PRO A 85 0.91 -10.96 8.64
CA PRO A 85 -0.13 -10.07 8.18
C PRO A 85 -0.17 -8.76 9.00
N TYR A 86 -0.26 -7.64 8.30
CA TYR A 86 -0.45 -6.29 8.83
C TYR A 86 -1.66 -5.66 8.16
N ASP A 87 -2.41 -4.89 8.94
CA ASP A 87 -3.52 -4.10 8.47
C ASP A 87 -3.13 -2.61 8.40
N LEU A 88 -3.65 -1.91 7.40
CA LEU A 88 -3.58 -0.47 7.23
C LEU A 88 -5.00 0.08 7.15
N ASP A 89 -5.37 0.94 8.11
CA ASP A 89 -6.63 1.70 8.06
C ASP A 89 -6.40 2.98 7.25
N HIS A 90 -6.65 2.88 5.94
CA HIS A 90 -6.52 3.99 4.98
C HIS A 90 -7.40 5.18 5.39
N THR A 91 -8.57 4.93 5.98
CA THR A 91 -9.46 5.99 6.46
C THR A 91 -8.87 6.74 7.64
N ALA A 92 -8.31 6.03 8.62
CA ALA A 92 -7.65 6.64 9.76
C ALA A 92 -6.40 7.42 9.35
N LEU A 93 -5.60 6.87 8.43
CA LEU A 93 -4.43 7.54 7.87
C LEU A 93 -4.83 8.82 7.13
N ALA A 94 -5.79 8.73 6.21
CA ALA A 94 -6.31 9.89 5.48
C ALA A 94 -6.87 10.96 6.42
N ALA A 95 -7.57 10.56 7.49
CA ALA A 95 -8.05 11.48 8.51
C ALA A 95 -6.92 12.18 9.26
N ALA A 96 -5.84 11.48 9.60
CA ALA A 96 -4.66 12.07 10.22
C ALA A 96 -3.95 13.08 9.30
N GLN A 97 -4.01 12.86 7.98
CA GLN A 97 -3.42 13.73 6.95
C GLN A 97 -4.37 14.86 6.48
N GLY A 98 -5.65 14.82 6.86
CA GLY A 98 -6.65 15.82 6.45
C GLY A 98 -7.24 15.58 5.06
N HIS A 99 -7.16 14.35 4.54
CA HIS A 99 -7.63 13.92 3.21
C HIS A 99 -8.86 13.00 3.26
N VAL A 100 -9.82 13.28 4.15
CA VAL A 100 -10.98 12.39 4.37
C VAL A 100 -11.91 12.35 3.15
N VAL A 101 -12.15 11.15 2.63
CA VAL A 101 -13.31 10.85 1.79
C VAL A 101 -14.50 10.58 2.72
N PRO A 102 -15.60 11.35 2.64
CA PRO A 102 -16.76 11.13 3.49
C PRO A 102 -17.31 9.70 3.36
N ASP A 103 -17.60 9.10 4.51
CA ASP A 103 -18.30 7.82 4.66
C ASP A 103 -17.64 6.60 3.98
N LEU A 104 -16.40 6.75 3.48
CA LEU A 104 -15.59 5.64 2.99
C LEU A 104 -14.74 5.08 4.12
N HIS A 105 -14.96 3.81 4.46
CA HIS A 105 -14.10 3.06 5.36
C HIS A 105 -13.30 2.01 4.59
N GLU A 106 -11.98 2.09 4.61
CA GLU A 106 -11.10 1.19 3.89
C GLU A 106 -10.02 0.63 4.83
N VAL A 107 -9.92 -0.70 4.87
CA VAL A 107 -8.83 -1.41 5.56
C VAL A 107 -8.19 -2.35 4.57
N GLU A 108 -6.87 -2.26 4.46
CA GLU A 108 -6.04 -3.11 3.62
C GLU A 108 -5.24 -4.07 4.49
N ARG A 109 -5.10 -5.33 4.06
CA ARG A 109 -4.18 -6.31 4.62
C ARG A 109 -3.07 -6.62 3.64
N SER A 110 -1.86 -6.65 4.17
CA SER A 110 -0.63 -7.04 3.48
C SER A 110 0.15 -8.07 4.30
N TRP A 111 0.95 -8.90 3.65
CA TRP A 111 1.78 -9.93 4.30
C TRP A 111 3.24 -9.50 4.22
N LEU A 112 3.70 -8.81 5.27
CA LEU A 112 5.02 -8.23 5.30
C LEU A 112 6.08 -9.28 5.62
N ALA A 113 7.20 -9.24 4.90
CA ALA A 113 8.34 -10.07 5.19
C ALA A 113 8.88 -9.85 6.62
N ASP A 114 9.59 -10.84 7.17
CA ASP A 114 10.18 -10.76 8.52
C ASP A 114 11.17 -9.60 8.68
N THR A 115 11.70 -9.11 7.56
CA THR A 115 12.56 -7.93 7.45
C THR A 115 11.93 -6.90 6.54
N VAL A 116 11.90 -5.65 7.00
CA VAL A 116 11.39 -4.49 6.27
C VAL A 116 12.52 -3.50 6.08
N GLN A 117 12.61 -2.97 4.87
CA GLN A 117 13.55 -1.92 4.54
C GLN A 117 13.05 -0.60 5.14
N VAL A 118 13.92 0.14 5.85
CA VAL A 118 13.60 1.46 6.42
C VAL A 118 14.57 2.49 5.88
N ASP A 119 14.02 3.39 5.07
CA ASP A 119 14.75 4.40 4.33
C ASP A 119 14.74 5.73 5.06
N TYR A 120 15.79 6.52 4.87
CA TYR A 120 15.76 7.93 5.18
C TYR A 120 15.02 8.70 4.08
N LEU A 121 14.36 9.80 4.43
CA LEU A 121 13.81 10.70 3.42
C LEU A 121 14.91 11.59 2.82
N VAL A 122 14.69 12.01 1.56
CA VAL A 122 15.57 12.94 0.84
C VAL A 122 14.74 14.14 0.39
N ASP A 123 15.23 15.34 0.67
CA ASP A 123 14.55 16.58 0.26
C ASP A 123 14.80 16.92 -1.23
N ASP A 124 14.12 17.97 -1.72
CA ASP A 124 14.27 18.46 -3.10
C ASP A 124 15.70 18.95 -3.44
N ASN A 125 16.60 19.03 -2.47
CA ASN A 125 18.00 19.44 -2.64
C ASN A 125 18.98 18.27 -2.52
N ASP A 126 18.50 17.03 -2.60
CA ASP A 126 19.28 15.80 -2.43
C ASP A 126 19.95 15.72 -1.05
N GLN A 127 19.29 16.22 0.00
CA GLN A 127 19.76 16.14 1.38
C GLN A 127 18.97 15.10 2.17
N VAL A 128 19.71 14.22 2.84
CA VAL A 128 19.14 13.25 3.78
C VAL A 128 18.48 14.00 4.94
N MET A 129 17.24 13.65 5.22
CA MET A 129 16.41 14.18 6.29
C MET A 129 16.41 13.22 7.49
N PRO A 130 16.18 13.67 8.73
CA PRO A 130 16.10 12.79 9.89
C PRO A 130 14.86 11.88 9.90
N GLU A 131 13.82 12.25 9.16
CA GLU A 131 12.63 11.45 8.94
C GLU A 131 12.97 10.16 8.18
N ARG A 132 12.31 9.08 8.58
CA ARG A 132 12.49 7.74 8.01
C ARG A 132 11.15 7.12 7.71
N GLU A 133 11.11 6.24 6.72
CA GLU A 133 9.91 5.56 6.28
C GLU A 133 10.18 4.05 6.11
N ALA A 134 9.23 3.23 6.53
CA ALA A 134 9.26 1.79 6.24
C ALA A 134 8.75 1.55 4.81
N VAL A 135 9.40 0.66 4.08
CA VAL A 135 8.96 0.21 2.75
C VAL A 135 8.18 -1.09 2.93
N ALA A 136 6.86 -0.96 3.14
CA ALA A 136 5.95 -2.07 3.37
C ALA A 136 5.56 -2.78 2.06
N VAL A 137 6.51 -3.50 1.46
CA VAL A 137 6.26 -4.29 0.24
C VAL A 137 5.68 -5.66 0.60
N SER A 138 4.58 -6.01 -0.06
CA SER A 138 3.93 -7.32 0.00
C SER A 138 3.71 -7.82 -1.42
N ALA A 139 3.75 -9.14 -1.60
CA ALA A 139 3.34 -9.76 -2.87
C ALA A 139 1.81 -9.75 -3.02
N LEU A 140 1.06 -9.66 -1.92
CA LEU A 140 -0.41 -9.62 -1.90
C LEU A 140 -0.92 -8.47 -1.03
N TYR A 141 -1.83 -7.69 -1.59
CA TYR A 141 -2.61 -6.68 -0.90
C TYR A 141 -4.09 -7.03 -1.08
N VAL A 142 -4.86 -7.02 -0.01
CA VAL A 142 -6.31 -7.19 -0.04
C VAL A 142 -6.93 -6.03 0.72
N SER A 143 -7.73 -5.20 0.05
CA SER A 143 -8.45 -4.07 0.64
C SER A 143 -9.95 -4.34 0.68
N VAL A 144 -10.57 -4.05 1.81
CA VAL A 144 -12.03 -4.08 2.00
C VAL A 144 -12.52 -2.66 2.24
N MET A 145 -13.21 -2.13 1.24
CA MET A 145 -13.85 -0.83 1.25
C MET A 145 -15.33 -0.96 1.57
N ARG A 146 -15.83 -0.09 2.45
CA ARG A 146 -17.24 -0.02 2.84
C ARG A 146 -17.77 1.39 2.67
N ARG A 147 -18.90 1.51 1.97
CA ARG A 147 -19.66 2.75 1.82
C ARG A 147 -21.07 2.47 1.30
N ASP A 148 -22.07 3.17 1.84
CA ASP A 148 -23.50 2.89 1.59
C ASP A 148 -23.95 3.02 0.12
N ASP A 149 -23.23 3.79 -0.71
CA ASP A 149 -23.55 4.02 -2.12
C ASP A 149 -22.77 3.13 -3.11
N LEU A 150 -21.92 2.21 -2.61
CA LEU A 150 -21.25 1.19 -3.43
C LEU A 150 -22.22 0.05 -3.73
N ALA A 151 -22.93 0.13 -4.86
CA ALA A 151 -23.89 -0.91 -5.24
C ALA A 151 -23.22 -2.13 -5.91
N ASP A 152 -22.15 -1.91 -6.65
CA ASP A 152 -21.43 -2.86 -7.50
C ASP A 152 -20.04 -2.32 -7.84
N ALA A 153 -19.26 -3.10 -8.62
CA ALA A 153 -17.93 -2.69 -9.08
C ALA A 153 -17.96 -1.44 -9.98
N ASP A 154 -19.05 -1.20 -10.71
CA ASP A 154 -19.20 0.01 -11.53
C ASP A 154 -19.30 1.27 -10.65
N ALA A 155 -20.06 1.20 -9.55
CA ALA A 155 -20.15 2.28 -8.56
C ALA A 155 -18.78 2.59 -7.92
N TYR A 156 -17.90 1.59 -7.77
CA TYR A 156 -16.53 1.79 -7.33
C TYR A 156 -15.70 2.58 -8.34
N TYR A 157 -15.74 2.21 -9.63
CA TYR A 157 -15.01 2.95 -10.66
C TYR A 157 -15.51 4.41 -10.77
N GLU A 158 -16.83 4.62 -10.70
CA GLU A 158 -17.41 5.97 -10.66
C GLU A 158 -16.93 6.78 -9.43
N LEU A 159 -16.84 6.13 -8.26
CA LEU A 159 -16.37 6.76 -7.03
C LEU A 159 -14.91 7.24 -7.16
N LEU A 160 -14.03 6.40 -7.70
CA LEU A 160 -12.63 6.75 -7.91
C LEU A 160 -12.40 7.66 -9.11
N GLY A 161 -13.42 7.84 -9.97
CA GLY A 161 -13.26 8.53 -11.24
C GLY A 161 -12.32 7.80 -12.19
N SER A 162 -12.28 6.47 -12.07
CA SER A 162 -11.46 5.54 -12.86
C SER A 162 -12.34 4.81 -13.89
N THR A 163 -11.70 4.18 -14.87
CA THR A 163 -12.33 3.26 -15.83
C THR A 163 -11.80 1.85 -15.62
N LEU A 164 -12.51 0.85 -16.16
CA LEU A 164 -12.06 -0.53 -16.11
C LEU A 164 -10.67 -0.70 -16.73
N GLU A 165 -10.41 -0.03 -17.86
CA GLU A 165 -9.10 -0.08 -18.50
C GLU A 165 -7.99 0.65 -17.71
N GLU A 166 -8.33 1.66 -16.90
CA GLU A 166 -7.38 2.34 -16.02
C GLU A 166 -7.06 1.53 -14.77
N GLU A 167 -8.04 0.79 -14.23
CA GLU A 167 -7.84 -0.10 -13.07
C GLU A 167 -7.04 -1.36 -13.42
N PHE A 168 -7.17 -1.84 -14.66
CA PHE A 168 -6.46 -3.02 -15.17
C PHE A 168 -5.52 -2.63 -16.33
N PRO A 169 -4.47 -1.83 -16.07
CA PRO A 169 -3.61 -1.28 -17.11
C PRO A 169 -2.73 -2.34 -17.77
N ASP A 170 -2.37 -3.38 -17.01
CA ASP A 170 -1.40 -4.38 -17.45
C ASP A 170 -2.01 -5.39 -18.41
N SER A 171 -3.31 -5.68 -18.28
CA SER A 171 -3.98 -6.63 -19.15
C SER A 171 -5.49 -6.48 -19.11
N PRO A 172 -6.21 -6.84 -20.19
CA PRO A 172 -7.65 -6.72 -20.23
C PRO A 172 -8.34 -7.50 -19.12
N ALA A 173 -9.22 -6.81 -18.39
CA ALA A 173 -10.03 -7.42 -17.35
C ALA A 173 -10.94 -8.54 -17.88
N ARG A 174 -11.15 -9.54 -17.03
CA ARG A 174 -12.06 -10.67 -17.22
C ARG A 174 -13.17 -10.57 -16.18
N GLU A 175 -14.39 -10.93 -16.55
CA GLU A 175 -15.50 -11.00 -15.57
C GLU A 175 -15.30 -12.19 -14.63
N LEU A 176 -15.57 -11.98 -13.34
CA LEU A 176 -15.62 -13.07 -12.38
C LEU A 176 -16.79 -14.03 -12.68
N PRO A 177 -16.70 -15.32 -12.31
CA PRO A 177 -17.71 -16.32 -12.63
C PRO A 177 -19.14 -15.98 -12.16
N ASP A 178 -19.26 -15.28 -11.02
CA ASP A 178 -20.54 -14.89 -10.44
C ASP A 178 -21.05 -13.53 -10.95
N GLY A 179 -20.25 -12.84 -11.78
CA GLY A 179 -20.59 -11.55 -12.40
C GLY A 179 -20.60 -10.36 -11.45
N ASP A 180 -19.96 -10.50 -10.29
CA ASP A 180 -19.88 -9.51 -9.20
C ASP A 180 -18.63 -8.63 -9.26
N GLY A 181 -17.80 -8.82 -10.27
CA GLY A 181 -16.57 -8.05 -10.43
C GLY A 181 -15.71 -8.49 -11.60
N HIS A 182 -14.47 -7.99 -11.58
CA HIS A 182 -13.49 -8.15 -12.63
C HIS A 182 -12.13 -8.54 -12.06
N TYR A 183 -11.34 -9.26 -12.86
CA TYR A 183 -9.99 -9.67 -12.49
C TYR A 183 -9.08 -9.84 -13.71
N ASN A 184 -7.78 -9.76 -13.50
CA ASN A 184 -6.76 -10.25 -14.42
C ASN A 184 -5.75 -11.11 -13.63
N GLY A 185 -4.51 -11.27 -14.08
CA GLY A 185 -3.52 -12.07 -13.34
C GLY A 185 -2.72 -11.32 -12.28
N SER A 186 -2.99 -10.04 -12.05
CA SER A 186 -2.37 -9.26 -10.98
C SER A 186 -3.37 -8.54 -10.07
N THR A 187 -4.61 -8.35 -10.50
CA THR A 187 -5.60 -7.51 -9.80
C THR A 187 -6.98 -8.15 -9.85
N ALA A 188 -7.79 -7.91 -8.82
CA ALA A 188 -9.23 -8.12 -8.90
C ALA A 188 -10.00 -7.05 -8.11
N VAL A 189 -11.21 -6.74 -8.58
CA VAL A 189 -12.15 -5.83 -7.92
C VAL A 189 -13.53 -6.46 -7.97
N PHE A 190 -14.17 -6.66 -6.81
CA PHE A 190 -15.48 -7.31 -6.75
C PHE A 190 -16.35 -6.82 -5.60
N CYS A 191 -17.66 -6.97 -5.76
CA CYS A 191 -18.70 -6.56 -4.82
C CYS A 191 -19.39 -7.81 -4.22
N PRO A 192 -18.85 -8.37 -3.12
CA PRO A 192 -19.43 -9.58 -2.51
C PRO A 192 -20.83 -9.35 -1.94
N GLU A 193 -21.12 -8.12 -1.51
CA GLU A 193 -22.44 -7.67 -1.05
C GLU A 193 -22.60 -6.16 -1.25
N PRO A 194 -23.84 -5.64 -1.37
CA PRO A 194 -24.07 -4.20 -1.49
C PRO A 194 -23.44 -3.42 -0.34
N GLY A 195 -22.70 -2.37 -0.68
CA GLY A 195 -21.99 -1.51 0.25
C GLY A 195 -20.54 -1.94 0.52
N VAL A 196 -20.06 -3.01 -0.13
CA VAL A 196 -18.71 -3.55 0.05
C VAL A 196 -18.02 -3.73 -1.29
N ILE A 197 -16.77 -3.28 -1.36
CA ILE A 197 -15.85 -3.59 -2.46
C ILE A 197 -14.63 -4.25 -1.87
N VAL A 198 -14.23 -5.36 -2.47
CA VAL A 198 -12.94 -5.99 -2.23
C VAL A 198 -12.07 -5.71 -3.43
N TRP A 199 -10.92 -5.07 -3.17
CA TRP A 199 -9.85 -4.88 -4.13
C TRP A 199 -8.68 -5.75 -3.74
N LEU A 200 -8.04 -6.40 -4.68
CA LEU A 200 -6.80 -7.13 -4.44
C LEU A 200 -5.77 -6.79 -5.49
N SER A 201 -4.51 -6.77 -5.08
CA SER A 201 -3.36 -6.82 -5.98
C SER A 201 -2.40 -7.91 -5.55
N TYR A 202 -1.99 -8.73 -6.50
CA TYR A 202 -1.06 -9.83 -6.36
C TYR A 202 0.04 -9.70 -7.41
N VAL A 203 1.29 -9.78 -6.98
CA VAL A 203 2.46 -9.71 -7.86
C VAL A 203 3.28 -10.98 -7.65
N ASP A 204 3.16 -11.91 -8.59
CA ASP A 204 3.85 -13.19 -8.55
C ASP A 204 5.23 -13.13 -9.24
N ASP A 205 6.00 -14.20 -9.07
CA ASP A 205 7.26 -14.38 -9.79
C ASP A 205 7.07 -14.36 -11.32
N ALA A 206 5.92 -14.83 -11.82
CA ALA A 206 5.63 -14.85 -13.25
C ALA A 206 5.50 -13.44 -13.85
N TYR A 207 4.90 -12.51 -13.11
CA TYR A 207 4.83 -11.09 -13.45
C TYR A 207 6.24 -10.50 -13.57
N TRP A 208 7.11 -10.75 -12.59
CA TRP A 208 8.49 -10.25 -12.65
C TRP A 208 9.30 -10.87 -13.78
N GLU A 209 9.17 -12.17 -14.01
CA GLU A 209 9.80 -12.85 -15.14
C GLU A 209 9.38 -12.24 -16.49
N GLU A 210 8.10 -11.88 -16.65
CA GLU A 210 7.57 -11.28 -17.88
C GLU A 210 8.06 -9.84 -18.08
N VAL A 211 8.03 -9.02 -17.01
CA VAL A 211 8.55 -7.64 -17.02
C VAL A 211 10.04 -7.63 -17.36
N GLU A 212 10.84 -8.51 -16.74
CA GLU A 212 12.27 -8.62 -17.01
C GLU A 212 12.58 -9.13 -18.42
N ALA A 213 11.74 -10.03 -18.96
CA ALA A 213 11.98 -10.66 -20.26
C ALA A 213 11.62 -9.77 -21.46
N SER A 214 10.67 -8.84 -21.33
CA SER A 214 10.04 -8.22 -22.49
C SER A 214 10.17 -6.69 -22.59
N GLU A 215 10.64 -5.99 -21.54
CA GLU A 215 10.45 -4.52 -21.38
C GLU A 215 8.98 -4.08 -21.55
N ASP A 216 8.04 -5.03 -21.62
CA ASP A 216 6.62 -4.80 -21.73
C ASP A 216 6.06 -4.72 -20.32
N LEU A 217 5.46 -3.59 -19.99
CA LEU A 217 4.85 -3.36 -18.69
C LEU A 217 3.42 -3.89 -18.63
N THR A 218 2.96 -4.60 -19.68
CA THR A 218 1.64 -5.24 -19.74
C THR A 218 1.67 -6.69 -19.26
N ALA A 219 2.53 -7.02 -18.29
CA ALA A 219 2.64 -8.37 -17.77
C ALA A 219 1.34 -8.76 -17.05
N GLU A 220 0.74 -9.89 -17.42
CA GLU A 220 -0.58 -10.27 -16.88
C GLU A 220 -0.47 -11.02 -15.55
N GLY A 221 0.64 -11.71 -15.24
CA GLY A 221 0.74 -12.60 -14.07
C GLY A 221 -0.04 -13.93 -14.26
N ASP A 222 -0.50 -14.57 -13.18
CA ASP A 222 -1.35 -15.77 -13.22
C ASP A 222 -2.83 -15.50 -12.81
N PRO A 223 -3.74 -15.30 -13.79
CA PRO A 223 -5.18 -15.14 -13.54
C PRO A 223 -5.82 -16.32 -12.80
N GLY A 224 -5.27 -17.53 -12.95
CA GLY A 224 -5.78 -18.71 -12.24
C GLY A 224 -5.41 -18.71 -10.76
N GLU A 225 -4.31 -18.07 -10.39
CA GLU A 225 -3.92 -17.84 -9.00
C GLU A 225 -4.78 -16.73 -8.37
N VAL A 226 -4.96 -15.59 -9.06
CA VAL A 226 -5.85 -14.50 -8.62
C VAL A 226 -7.27 -15.00 -8.35
N LEU A 227 -7.85 -15.81 -9.25
CA LEU A 227 -9.18 -16.36 -9.04
C LEU A 227 -9.27 -17.24 -7.78
N ARG A 228 -8.22 -18.02 -7.48
CA ARG A 228 -8.17 -18.84 -6.25
C ARG A 228 -8.10 -17.97 -4.99
N ILE A 229 -7.42 -16.83 -5.04
CA ILE A 229 -7.42 -15.84 -3.95
C ILE A 229 -8.82 -15.28 -3.75
N VAL A 230 -9.48 -14.82 -4.82
CA VAL A 230 -10.87 -14.31 -4.77
C VAL A 230 -11.81 -15.34 -4.14
N GLU A 231 -11.79 -16.59 -4.60
CA GLU A 231 -12.61 -17.68 -4.06
C GLU A 231 -12.32 -17.99 -2.57
N GLY A 232 -11.13 -17.64 -2.09
CA GLY A 232 -10.70 -17.79 -0.70
C GLY A 232 -11.13 -16.65 0.21
N ILE A 233 -11.60 -15.51 -0.33
CA ILE A 233 -12.07 -14.36 0.47
C ILE A 233 -13.55 -14.57 0.80
N THR A 234 -13.87 -14.77 2.08
CA THR A 234 -15.24 -15.10 2.51
C THR A 234 -15.68 -14.31 3.75
N PRO A 235 -16.98 -14.10 3.98
CA PRO A 235 -17.45 -13.46 5.21
C PRO A 235 -17.08 -14.24 6.48
N ALA A 236 -16.62 -13.53 7.52
CA ALA A 236 -16.22 -14.09 8.82
C ALA A 236 -17.39 -14.40 9.79
#